data_AF-A0A1M7FYQ3-F1
#
_entry.id   AF-A0A1M7FYQ3-F1
#
_cell.length_a   1.000
_cell.length_b   1.000
_cell.length_c   1.000
_cell.angle_alpha   90.00
_cell.angle_beta   90.00
_cell.angle_gamma   90.00
#
_symmetry.space_group_name_H-M   'P 1'
#
loop_
_entity.id
_entity.type
_entity.pdbx_description
1 polymer ?
#
loop_
_entity_poly.entity_id
_entity_poly.type
_entity_poly.pdbx_seq_one_letter_code
_entity_poly.pdbx_strand_id
1 'polypeptide(L)'
;MKASENVFVLENTLKKRGKIHTNKWDKYLDDYNNYIKEYKKHYKNSQNGDEISLSLYPYMLVKWEDLRNRITRAYAKKCLTKKQIKRVIKINMKNN
;
A
#
# COMPACT_ATOMS: atom_id res chain seq x y z
N MET A 1 1.19 -17.68 33.90
CA MET A 1 0.51 -16.76 32.95
C MET A 1 1.47 -16.02 31.99
N LYS A 2 2.78 -15.88 32.26
CA LYS A 2 3.70 -15.15 31.36
C LYS A 2 4.18 -15.92 30.11
N ALA A 3 4.16 -17.26 30.14
CA ALA A 3 4.66 -18.08 29.03
C ALA A 3 3.70 -18.09 27.81
N SER A 4 2.39 -18.18 28.05
CA SER A 4 1.36 -18.20 26.99
C SER A 4 1.23 -16.84 26.29
N GLU A 5 1.38 -15.75 27.03
CA GLU A 5 1.38 -14.38 26.49
C GLU A 5 2.59 -14.14 25.59
N ASN A 6 3.77 -14.59 26.01
CA ASN A 6 4.98 -14.50 25.20
C ASN A 6 4.91 -15.37 23.95
N VAL A 7 4.30 -16.56 24.01
CA VAL A 7 4.07 -17.41 22.82
C VAL A 7 3.10 -16.75 21.85
N PHE A 8 2.02 -16.14 22.33
CA PHE A 8 1.05 -15.42 21.49
C PHE A 8 1.66 -14.16 20.83
N VAL A 9 2.50 -13.42 21.55
CA VAL A 9 3.26 -12.29 21.01
C VAL A 9 4.30 -12.75 19.99
N LEU A 10 4.95 -13.90 20.22
CA LEU A 10 5.91 -14.49 19.30
C LEU A 10 5.23 -15.01 18.02
N GLU A 11 4.08 -15.68 18.14
CA GLU A 11 3.29 -16.14 16.99
C GLU A 11 2.74 -14.98 16.16
N ASN A 12 2.30 -13.88 16.79
CA ASN A 12 1.85 -12.68 16.07
C ASN A 12 3.00 -11.92 15.41
N THR A 13 4.19 -11.88 16.03
CA THR A 13 5.38 -11.31 15.40
C THR A 13 5.93 -12.19 14.28
N LEU A 14 5.82 -13.52 14.38
CA LEU A 14 6.18 -14.48 13.33
C LEU A 14 5.17 -14.50 12.18
N LYS A 15 3.85 -14.40 12.44
CA LYS A 15 2.82 -14.19 11.40
C LYS A 15 3.01 -12.86 10.66
N LYS A 16 3.46 -11.80 11.35
CA LYS A 16 3.89 -10.54 10.70
C LYS A 16 5.19 -10.69 9.89
N ARG A 17 6.08 -11.64 10.22
CA ARG A 17 7.32 -11.94 9.48
C ARG A 17 7.11 -12.80 8.23
N GLY A 18 5.90 -13.31 7.99
CA GLY A 18 5.54 -14.10 6.80
C GLY A 18 5.46 -13.34 5.47
N LYS A 19 5.66 -12.00 5.48
CA LYS A 19 5.93 -11.21 4.27
C LYS A 19 7.27 -10.52 4.48
N ILE A 20 8.37 -11.21 4.18
CA ILE A 20 9.67 -10.56 4.07
C ILE A 20 9.61 -9.63 2.86
N HIS A 21 9.18 -8.39 3.06
CA HIS A 21 9.46 -7.30 2.13
C HIS A 21 10.96 -7.04 2.19
N THR A 22 11.72 -7.77 1.39
CA THR A 22 13.19 -7.72 1.35
C THR A 22 13.73 -6.37 0.87
N ASN A 23 12.87 -5.42 0.48
CA ASN A 23 13.25 -4.10 0.01
C ASN A 23 12.17 -3.04 0.34
N LYS A 24 12.58 -1.85 0.81
CA LYS A 24 11.71 -0.69 1.07
C LYS A 24 10.76 -0.38 -0.10
N TRP A 25 11.20 -0.62 -1.32
CA TRP A 25 10.39 -0.40 -2.52
C TRP A 25 9.21 -1.36 -2.62
N ASP A 26 9.35 -2.62 -2.18
CA ASP A 26 8.22 -3.55 -2.21
C ASP A 26 7.11 -3.13 -1.24
N LYS A 27 7.46 -2.53 -0.10
CA LYS A 27 6.49 -1.92 0.80
C LYS A 27 5.81 -0.72 0.14
N TYR A 28 6.57 0.19 -0.47
CA TYR A 28 5.98 1.34 -1.18
C TYR A 28 5.06 0.92 -2.33
N LEU A 29 5.33 -0.21 -3.00
CA LEU A 29 4.45 -0.74 -4.04
C LEU A 29 3.18 -1.37 -3.47
N ASP A 30 3.26 -2.04 -2.32
CA ASP A 30 2.08 -2.52 -1.58
C ASP A 30 1.21 -1.33 -1.16
N ASP A 31 1.80 -0.30 -0.56
CA ASP A 31 1.10 0.92 -0.13
C ASP A 31 0.50 1.66 -1.32
N TYR A 32 1.25 1.82 -2.42
CA TYR A 32 0.79 2.45 -3.66
C TYR A 32 -0.47 1.76 -4.22
N ASN A 33 -0.49 0.43 -4.23
CA ASN A 33 -1.65 -0.34 -4.65
C ASN A 33 -2.81 -0.26 -3.65
N ASN A 34 -2.54 -0.12 -2.36
CA ASN A 34 -3.58 -0.03 -1.33
C ASN A 34 -4.27 1.34 -1.35
N TYR A 35 -3.51 2.44 -1.46
CA TYR A 35 -4.10 3.78 -1.51
C TYR A 35 -5.06 3.96 -2.68
N ILE A 36 -4.73 3.45 -3.88
CA ILE A 36 -5.65 3.55 -5.03
C ILE A 36 -6.92 2.70 -4.84
N LYS A 37 -6.82 1.56 -4.15
CA LYS A 37 -8.00 0.73 -3.83
C LYS A 37 -8.90 1.41 -2.82
N GLU A 38 -8.33 1.92 -1.73
CA GLU A 38 -9.09 2.65 -0.71
C GLU A 38 -9.66 3.95 -1.26
N TYR A 39 -8.93 4.65 -2.13
CA TYR A 39 -9.47 5.79 -2.88
C TYR A 39 -10.74 5.39 -3.65
N LYS A 40 -10.68 4.35 -4.50
CA LYS A 40 -11.84 3.90 -5.29
C LYS A 40 -13.02 3.49 -4.41
N LYS A 41 -12.74 2.80 -3.31
CA LYS A 41 -13.75 2.37 -2.33
C LYS A 41 -14.43 3.57 -1.67
N HIS A 42 -13.66 4.49 -1.09
CA HIS A 42 -14.22 5.66 -0.42
C HIS A 42 -14.86 6.63 -1.42
N TYR A 43 -14.35 6.75 -2.64
CA TYR A 43 -15.00 7.53 -3.68
C TYR A 43 -16.38 6.97 -4.04
N LYS A 44 -16.52 5.65 -4.20
CA LYS A 44 -17.82 5.03 -4.45
C LYS A 44 -18.77 5.22 -3.27
N ASN A 45 -18.28 5.09 -2.04
CA ASN A 45 -19.10 5.27 -0.85
C ASN A 45 -19.51 6.73 -0.64
N SER A 46 -18.64 7.69 -0.94
CA SER A 46 -18.94 9.12 -0.83
C SER A 46 -20.03 9.55 -1.81
N GLN A 47 -20.09 8.94 -3.00
CA GLN A 47 -21.20 9.11 -3.94
C GLN A 47 -22.55 8.67 -3.38
N ASN A 48 -22.57 7.77 -2.39
CA ASN A 48 -23.77 7.33 -1.69
C ASN A 48 -24.07 8.18 -0.43
N GLY A 49 -23.34 9.27 -0.19
CA GLY A 49 -23.53 10.16 0.96
C GLY A 49 -22.80 9.73 2.25
N ASP A 50 -21.86 8.79 2.19
CA ASP A 50 -21.04 8.44 3.35
C ASP A 50 -20.07 9.57 3.71
N GLU A 51 -20.35 10.28 4.80
CA GLU A 51 -19.59 11.43 5.32
C GLU A 51 -18.15 11.08 5.70
N ILE A 52 -17.91 9.88 6.25
CA ILE A 52 -16.56 9.44 6.57
C ILE A 52 -15.79 9.29 5.27
N SER A 53 -16.39 8.62 4.29
CA SER A 53 -15.78 8.42 2.99
C SER A 53 -15.55 9.72 2.22
N LEU A 54 -16.45 10.71 2.35
CA LEU A 54 -16.28 12.08 1.80
C LEU A 54 -14.98 12.73 2.29
N SER A 55 -14.63 12.54 3.55
CA SER A 55 -13.38 13.06 4.12
C SER A 55 -12.14 12.23 3.75
N LEU A 56 -12.29 10.92 3.56
CA LEU A 56 -11.16 10.00 3.37
C LEU A 56 -10.70 9.88 1.93
N TYR A 57 -11.59 9.88 0.94
CA TYR A 57 -11.18 9.67 -0.45
C TYR A 57 -10.15 10.72 -0.93
N PRO A 58 -10.24 12.03 -0.60
CA PRO A 58 -9.24 13.01 -1.00
C PRO A 58 -7.88 12.72 -0.40
N TYR A 59 -7.84 12.32 0.87
CA TYR A 59 -6.60 11.93 1.56
C TYR A 59 -5.93 10.72 0.90
N MET A 60 -6.71 9.70 0.54
CA MET A 60 -6.17 8.52 -0.17
C MET A 60 -5.59 8.88 -1.53
N LEU A 61 -6.24 9.79 -2.26
CA LEU A 61 -5.75 10.29 -3.55
C LEU A 61 -4.40 10.99 -3.40
N VAL A 62 -4.29 11.94 -2.46
CA VAL A 62 -3.04 12.68 -2.20
C VAL A 62 -1.89 11.73 -1.82
N LYS A 63 -2.15 10.72 -0.97
CA LYS A 63 -1.13 9.73 -0.60
C LYS A 63 -0.72 8.84 -1.77
N TRP A 64 -1.67 8.47 -2.62
CA TRP A 64 -1.36 7.73 -3.84
C TRP A 64 -0.49 8.54 -4.80
N GLU A 65 -0.79 9.82 -5.01
CA GLU A 65 -0.01 10.72 -5.88
C GLU A 65 1.41 10.95 -5.35
N ASP A 66 1.58 11.14 -4.04
CA ASP A 66 2.90 11.26 -3.42
C ASP A 66 3.75 10.00 -3.66
N LEU A 67 3.17 8.82 -3.44
CA LEU A 67 3.85 7.55 -3.73
C LEU A 67 4.14 7.37 -5.22
N ARG A 68 3.21 7.76 -6.10
CA ARG A 68 3.44 7.76 -7.55
C ARG A 68 4.68 8.57 -7.90
N ASN A 69 4.76 9.80 -7.39
CA ASN A 69 5.90 10.68 -7.61
C ASN A 69 7.20 10.09 -7.06
N ARG A 70 7.16 9.50 -5.86
CA ARG A 70 8.32 8.84 -5.24
C ARG A 70 8.81 7.65 -6.04
N ILE A 71 7.90 6.81 -6.54
CA ILE A 71 8.21 5.65 -7.38
C ILE A 71 8.78 6.09 -8.73
N THR A 72 8.21 7.12 -9.36
CA THR A 72 8.74 7.70 -10.62
C THR A 72 10.17 8.22 -10.46
N ARG A 73 10.46 8.94 -9.37
CA ARG A 73 11.83 9.39 -9.07
C ARG A 73 12.77 8.21 -8.84
N ALA A 74 12.31 7.16 -8.16
CA ALA A 74 13.10 5.95 -7.93
C ALA A 74 13.42 5.21 -9.23
N TYR A 75 12.45 5.14 -10.15
CA TYR A 75 12.63 4.59 -11.49
C TYR A 75 13.69 5.39 -12.28
N ALA A 76 13.58 6.72 -12.32
CA ALA A 76 14.54 7.58 -13.00
C ALA A 76 15.97 7.41 -12.46
N LYS A 77 16.12 7.19 -11.15
CA LYS A 77 17.40 6.91 -10.48
C LYS A 77 17.84 5.45 -10.54
N LYS A 78 17.17 4.60 -11.34
CA LYS A 78 17.46 3.16 -11.47
C LYS A 78 17.46 2.40 -10.12
N CYS A 79 16.68 2.88 -9.15
CA CYS A 79 16.60 2.27 -7.80
C CYS A 79 15.62 1.09 -7.74
N LEU A 80 14.84 0.84 -8.79
CA LEU A 80 13.85 -0.23 -8.86
C LEU A 80 14.38 -1.42 -9.67
N THR A 81 14.10 -2.63 -9.18
CA THR A 81 14.38 -3.86 -9.92
C THR A 81 13.40 -4.07 -11.07
N LYS A 82 13.75 -4.90 -12.06
CA LYS A 82 12.84 -5.30 -13.15
C LYS A 82 11.51 -5.87 -12.62
N LYS A 83 11.54 -6.64 -11.52
CA LYS A 83 10.34 -7.20 -10.87
C LYS A 83 9.45 -6.08 -10.32
N GLN A 84 10.03 -5.10 -9.63
CA GLN A 84 9.31 -3.96 -9.07
C GLN A 84 8.71 -3.07 -10.18
N ILE A 85 9.43 -2.85 -11.28
CA ILE A 85 8.91 -2.11 -12.44
C ILE A 85 7.69 -2.83 -13.04
N LYS A 86 7.77 -4.15 -13.25
CA LYS A 86 6.62 -4.95 -13.73
C LYS A 86 5.42 -4.84 -12.78
N ARG A 87 5.65 -4.81 -11.46
CA ARG A 87 4.57 -4.58 -10.47
C ARG A 87 3.91 -3.22 -10.63
N VAL A 88 4.68 -2.14 -10.82
CA VAL A 88 4.13 -0.79 -11.08
C VAL A 88 3.22 -0.81 -12.30
N ILE A 89 3.69 -1.37 -13.42
CA ILE A 89 2.92 -1.46 -14.66
C ILE A 89 1.61 -2.22 -14.43
N LYS A 90 1.66 -3.36 -13.73
CA LYS A 90 0.47 -4.15 -13.41
C LYS A 90 -0.51 -3.40 -12.52
N ILE A 91 -0.04 -2.65 -11.53
CA ILE A 91 -0.89 -1.82 -10.65
C ILE A 91 -1.59 -0.73 -11.47
N ASN A 92 -0.86 -0.06 -12.38
CA ASN A 92 -1.44 0.99 -13.22
C ASN A 92 -2.47 0.40 -14.19
N MET A 93 -2.18 -0.72 -14.85
CA MET A 93 -3.13 -1.38 -15.77
C MET A 93 -4.41 -1.85 -15.07
N LYS A 94 -4.32 -2.30 -13.81
CA LYS A 94 -5.50 -2.73 -13.05
C LYS A 94 -6.37 -1.55 -12.60
N ASN A 95 -5.78 -0.36 -12.49
CA ASN A 95 -6.44 0.78 -11.87
C ASN A 95 -6.72 1.96 -12.81
N ASN A 96 -6.18 1.97 -14.03
CA ASN A 96 -6.72 2.72 -15.16
C ASN A 96 -8.13 2.22 -15.50
#